data_AF-A0A410TUP3-F1
#
_entry.id   AF-A0A410TUP3-F1
#
_cell.length_a   1.000
_cell.length_b   1.000
_cell.length_c   1.000
_cell.angle_alpha   90.00
_cell.angle_beta   90.00
_cell.angle_gamma   90.00
#
_symmetry.space_group_name_H-M   'P 1'
#
loop_
_entity.id
_entity.type
_entity.pdbx_description
1 polymer ?
#
loop_
_entity_poly.entity_id
_entity_poly.type
_entity_poly.pdbx_seq_one_letter_code
_entity_poly.pdbx_strand_id
1 'polypeptide(L)'
;MGSTVIYEDEDTFDDGSRYEMIATGVPKSDDYPEGVKYRFQYMAEDGRTLLRFDNFPDHPNVDRHHYHTPDGVYDDIEYTGLKAHIQEFHTEMDDRRKR
;
A
#
# COMPACT_ATOMS: atom_id res chain seq x y z
N MET A 1 6.15 -22.40 8.07
CA MET A 1 6.29 -21.06 8.67
C MET A 1 5.10 -20.26 8.21
N GLY A 2 4.26 -19.80 9.13
CA GLY A 2 3.01 -19.10 8.79
C GLY A 2 3.22 -17.61 8.56
N SER A 3 2.30 -16.99 7.83
CA SER A 3 2.14 -15.54 7.78
C SER A 3 1.63 -15.01 9.12
N THR A 4 2.06 -13.82 9.54
CA THR A 4 1.53 -13.14 10.73
C THR A 4 1.25 -11.69 10.38
N VAL A 5 0.08 -11.17 10.74
CA VAL A 5 -0.21 -9.73 10.62
C VAL A 5 0.73 -8.97 11.56
N ILE A 6 1.49 -8.03 11.01
CA ILE A 6 2.46 -7.20 11.75
C ILE A 6 2.04 -5.73 11.82
N TYR A 7 1.11 -5.32 10.96
CA TYR A 7 0.45 -4.02 10.99
C TYR A 7 -0.92 -4.14 10.34
N GLU A 8 -1.93 -3.54 10.96
CA GLU A 8 -3.27 -3.40 10.43
C GLU A 8 -3.84 -2.08 10.91
N ASP A 9 -4.40 -1.30 10.00
CA ASP A 9 -5.08 -0.04 10.31
C ASP A 9 -6.13 0.25 9.23
N GLU A 10 -7.27 0.78 9.63
CA GLU A 10 -8.36 1.14 8.72
C GLU A 10 -9.16 2.29 9.31
N ASP A 11 -9.69 3.16 8.44
CA ASP A 11 -10.61 4.21 8.85
C ASP A 11 -11.51 4.63 7.68
N THR A 12 -12.64 5.26 8.01
CA THR A 12 -13.58 5.86 7.05
C THR A 12 -13.79 7.32 7.41
N PHE A 13 -13.62 8.21 6.42
CA PHE A 13 -13.78 9.64 6.57
C PHE A 13 -15.23 10.09 6.36
N ASP A 14 -15.54 11.33 6.77
CA ASP A 14 -16.88 11.92 6.68
C ASP A 14 -17.43 12.00 5.24
N ASP A 15 -16.55 12.05 4.24
CA ASP A 15 -16.91 12.05 2.81
C ASP A 15 -17.15 10.64 2.24
N GLY A 16 -17.15 9.62 3.11
CA GLY A 16 -17.33 8.21 2.75
C GLY A 16 -16.09 7.55 2.14
N SER A 17 -15.02 8.31 1.86
CA SER A 17 -13.74 7.72 1.47
C SER A 17 -13.15 6.94 2.64
N ARG A 18 -12.38 5.90 2.35
CA ARG A 18 -11.83 5.02 3.38
C ARG A 18 -10.47 4.49 3.00
N TYR A 19 -9.67 4.14 4.01
CA TYR A 19 -8.43 3.42 3.79
C TYR A 19 -8.42 2.10 4.56
N GLU A 20 -7.71 1.13 4.00
CA GLU A 20 -7.43 -0.16 4.60
C GLU A 20 -5.94 -0.47 4.40
N MET A 21 -5.23 -0.77 5.48
CA MET A 21 -3.81 -1.06 5.48
C MET A 21 -3.57 -2.40 6.16
N ILE A 22 -2.89 -3.30 5.47
CA ILE A 22 -2.41 -4.54 6.07
C ILE A 22 -0.97 -4.81 5.65
N ALA A 23 -0.12 -5.13 6.63
CA ALA A 23 1.20 -5.69 6.40
C ALA A 23 1.33 -7.02 7.15
N THR A 24 1.85 -8.01 6.45
CA THR A 24 2.03 -9.37 6.92
C THR A 24 3.50 -9.73 6.88
N GLY A 25 4.03 -10.19 8.00
CA GLY A 25 5.33 -10.85 8.06
C GLY A 25 5.26 -12.18 7.32
N VAL A 26 6.14 -12.36 6.34
CA VAL A 26 6.28 -13.57 5.54
C VAL A 26 7.73 -14.06 5.60
N PRO A 27 8.00 -15.36 5.39
CA PRO A 27 9.36 -15.83 5.25
C PRO A 27 10.09 -15.05 4.15
N LYS A 28 11.34 -14.66 4.41
CA LYS A 28 12.18 -14.01 3.39
C LYS A 28 12.36 -14.93 2.19
N SER A 29 12.19 -14.39 1.00
CA SER A 29 12.37 -15.05 -0.29
C SER A 29 12.83 -14.04 -1.32
N ASP A 30 13.15 -14.50 -2.54
CA ASP A 30 13.44 -13.61 -3.67
C ASP A 30 12.24 -12.70 -4.00
N ASP A 31 11.02 -13.20 -3.77
CA ASP A 31 9.78 -12.44 -3.95
C ASP A 31 9.56 -11.39 -2.84
N TYR A 32 10.01 -11.67 -1.62
CA TYR A 32 9.85 -10.80 -0.45
C TYR A 32 11.16 -10.73 0.38
N PRO A 33 12.21 -10.05 -0.11
CA PRO A 33 13.52 -10.00 0.56
C PRO A 33 13.48 -9.30 1.92
N GLU A 34 12.52 -8.40 2.11
CA GLU A 34 12.26 -7.71 3.38
C GLU A 34 11.51 -8.59 4.37
N GLY A 35 10.92 -9.71 3.92
CA GLY A 35 10.07 -10.57 4.74
C GLY A 35 8.73 -9.92 5.09
N VAL A 36 8.27 -9.00 4.26
CA VAL A 36 7.01 -8.27 4.45
C VAL A 36 6.22 -8.30 3.15
N LYS A 37 4.95 -8.65 3.25
CA LYS A 37 3.94 -8.45 2.20
C LYS A 37 2.96 -7.39 2.68
N TYR A 38 2.62 -6.42 1.85
CA TYR A 38 1.66 -5.39 2.23
C TYR A 38 0.65 -5.06 1.12
N ARG A 39 -0.47 -4.50 1.55
CA ARG A 39 -1.48 -3.87 0.71
C ARG A 39 -2.08 -2.72 1.50
N PHE A 40 -1.80 -1.50 1.09
CA PHE A 40 -2.38 -0.28 1.65
C PHE A 40 -3.24 0.34 0.56
N GLN A 41 -4.53 0.56 0.80
CA GLN A 41 -5.46 1.04 -0.21
C GLN A 41 -6.32 2.15 0.36
N TYR A 42 -6.47 3.22 -0.42
CA TYR A 42 -7.36 4.33 -0.17
C TYR A 42 -8.37 4.39 -1.33
N MET A 43 -9.65 4.44 -0.98
CA MET A 43 -10.78 4.26 -1.90
C MET A 43 -11.80 5.37 -1.69
N ALA A 44 -12.46 5.77 -2.77
CA ALA A 44 -13.66 6.60 -2.69
C ALA A 44 -14.83 5.82 -2.04
N GLU A 45 -15.91 6.54 -1.70
CA GLU A 45 -17.14 5.94 -1.14
C GLU A 45 -17.68 4.80 -2.01
N ASP A 46 -17.61 4.96 -3.34
CA ASP A 46 -18.03 3.97 -4.34
C ASP A 46 -17.09 2.74 -4.45
N GLY A 47 -16.01 2.70 -3.65
CA GLY A 47 -15.02 1.62 -3.63
C GLY A 47 -13.95 1.72 -4.73
N ARG A 48 -13.96 2.77 -5.55
CA ARG A 48 -12.94 2.99 -6.58
C ARG A 48 -11.60 3.36 -5.93
N THR A 49 -10.54 2.65 -6.30
CA THR A 49 -9.19 2.91 -5.80
C THR A 49 -8.70 4.29 -6.21
N LEU A 50 -8.31 5.10 -5.23
CA LEU A 50 -7.68 6.41 -5.41
C LEU A 50 -6.16 6.33 -5.21
N LEU A 51 -5.71 5.43 -4.34
CA LEU A 51 -4.31 5.10 -4.13
C LEU A 51 -4.21 3.65 -3.63
N ARG A 52 -3.26 2.88 -4.13
CA ARG A 52 -2.88 1.60 -3.50
C ARG A 52 -1.39 1.42 -3.52
N PHE A 53 -0.75 1.24 -2.37
CA PHE A 53 0.62 0.73 -2.29
C PHE A 53 0.55 -0.78 -2.12
N ASP A 54 1.24 -1.54 -2.96
CA ASP A 54 1.42 -2.97 -2.74
C ASP A 54 2.80 -3.44 -3.21
N ASN A 55 3.15 -4.68 -2.85
CA ASN A 55 4.41 -5.27 -3.24
C ASN A 55 4.28 -6.62 -3.95
N PHE A 56 3.24 -6.77 -4.77
CA PHE A 56 3.06 -8.00 -5.53
C PHE A 56 4.23 -8.22 -6.51
N PRO A 57 4.95 -9.36 -6.44
CA PRO A 57 6.22 -9.54 -7.15
C PRO A 57 6.05 -9.70 -8.67
N ASP A 58 4.91 -10.18 -9.16
CA ASP A 58 4.66 -10.46 -10.57
C ASP A 58 3.88 -9.34 -11.27
N HIS A 59 4.34 -8.09 -11.13
CA HIS A 59 3.76 -6.95 -11.83
C HIS A 59 4.60 -6.58 -13.06
N PRO A 60 4.04 -6.60 -14.29
CA PRO A 60 4.81 -6.24 -15.47
C PRO A 60 5.16 -4.74 -15.46
N ASN A 61 6.41 -4.43 -15.85
CA ASN A 61 6.94 -3.09 -16.11
C ASN A 61 7.09 -2.15 -14.91
N VAL A 62 6.97 -2.65 -13.68
CA VAL A 62 7.18 -1.84 -12.46
C VAL A 62 7.98 -2.65 -11.45
N ASP A 63 8.76 -1.96 -10.62
CA ASP A 63 9.44 -2.60 -9.50
C ASP A 63 8.45 -3.20 -8.48
N ARG A 64 8.98 -4.11 -7.65
CA ARG A 64 8.19 -4.81 -6.63
C ARG A 64 7.38 -3.84 -5.79
N HIS A 65 8.01 -2.79 -5.27
CA HIS A 65 7.31 -1.75 -4.51
C HIS A 65 6.74 -0.74 -5.48
N HIS A 66 5.41 -0.75 -5.61
CA HIS A 66 4.73 0.10 -6.56
C HIS A 66 3.42 0.60 -5.99
N TYR A 67 2.85 1.61 -6.65
CA TYR A 67 1.53 2.12 -6.33
C TYR A 67 0.63 2.23 -7.55
N HIS A 68 -0.66 2.14 -7.28
CA HIS A 68 -1.75 2.28 -8.23
C HIS A 68 -2.49 3.58 -7.93
N THR A 69 -2.90 4.27 -8.99
CA THR A 69 -3.83 5.40 -8.96
C THR A 69 -4.91 5.16 -10.02
N PRO A 70 -5.96 6.00 -10.11
CA PRO A 70 -6.89 5.94 -11.24
C PRO A 70 -6.21 6.06 -12.61
N ASP A 71 -5.03 6.69 -12.67
CA ASP A 71 -4.35 7.05 -13.91
C ASP A 71 -3.28 6.03 -14.34
N GLY A 72 -2.89 5.11 -13.46
CA GLY A 72 -1.85 4.13 -13.79
C GLY A 72 -1.18 3.47 -12.59
N VAL A 73 -0.10 2.75 -12.90
CA VAL A 73 0.78 2.06 -11.95
C VAL A 73 2.20 2.63 -12.07
N TYR A 74 2.84 2.88 -10.94
CA TYR A 74 4.10 3.60 -10.84
C TYR A 74 4.99 2.97 -9.77
N ASP A 75 6.31 3.08 -9.90
CA ASP A 75 7.32 2.46 -9.05
C ASP A 75 8.36 3.44 -8.49
N ASP A 76 8.10 4.73 -8.56
CA ASP A 76 8.98 5.77 -8.03
C ASP A 76 8.88 5.93 -6.50
N ILE A 77 8.28 4.98 -5.79
CA ILE A 77 8.22 4.92 -4.32
C ILE A 77 9.38 4.10 -3.75
N GLU A 78 10.19 4.71 -2.89
CA GLU A 78 11.28 4.00 -2.23
C GLU A 78 10.78 3.22 -1.01
N TYR A 79 11.15 1.94 -0.90
CA TYR A 79 10.91 1.15 0.32
C TYR A 79 12.14 1.14 1.22
N THR A 80 12.17 2.05 2.19
CA THR A 80 13.24 2.12 3.21
C THR A 80 12.86 1.40 4.52
N GLY A 81 11.64 0.89 4.60
CA GLY A 81 11.11 0.13 5.73
C GLY A 81 9.63 0.42 6.00
N LEU A 82 8.95 -0.51 6.67
CA LEU A 82 7.50 -0.48 6.87
C LEU A 82 7.00 0.83 7.51
N LYS A 83 7.69 1.35 8.52
CA LYS A 83 7.30 2.59 9.21
C LYS A 83 7.32 3.81 8.27
N ALA A 84 8.40 3.97 7.50
CA ALA A 84 8.50 5.07 6.54
C ALA A 84 7.44 4.92 5.44
N HIS A 85 7.20 3.68 5.00
CA HIS A 85 6.21 3.38 3.97
C HIS A 85 4.76 3.66 4.41
N ILE A 86 4.43 3.40 5.69
CA ILE A 86 3.13 3.78 6.29
C ILE A 86 2.98 5.31 6.29
N GLN A 87 4.02 6.04 6.69
CA GLN A 87 4.00 7.50 6.72
C GLN A 87 3.84 8.10 5.31
N GLU A 88 4.53 7.53 4.32
CA GLU A 88 4.41 7.92 2.92
C GLU A 88 2.99 7.70 2.41
N PHE A 89 2.39 6.54 2.70
CA PHE A 89 1.02 6.24 2.29
C PHE A 89 0.01 7.25 2.86
N HIS A 90 0.10 7.59 4.15
CA HIS A 90 -0.77 8.61 4.74
C HIS A 90 -0.55 10.00 4.12
N THR A 91 0.70 10.36 3.81
CA THR A 91 1.01 11.64 3.16
C THR A 91 0.37 11.73 1.78
N GLU A 92 0.55 10.70 0.94
CA GLU A 92 -0.01 10.62 -0.41
C GLU A 92 -1.55 10.54 -0.40
N MET A 93 -2.14 9.88 0.60
CA MET A 93 -3.58 9.86 0.83
C MET A 93 -4.10 11.26 1.18
N ASP A 94 -3.50 11.93 2.16
CA ASP A 94 -3.91 13.28 2.59
C ASP A 94 -3.79 14.29 1.45
N ASP A 95 -2.75 14.20 0.64
CA ASP A 95 -2.56 15.06 -0.52
C ASP A 95 -3.60 14.81 -1.62
N ARG A 96 -4.15 13.61 -1.73
CA ARG A 96 -5.29 13.31 -2.63
C ARG A 96 -6.62 13.76 -2.04
N ARG A 97 -6.78 13.68 -0.72
CA ARG A 97 -8.00 14.13 -0.01
C ARG A 97 -8.19 15.65 -0.05
N LYS A 98 -7.11 16.42 -0.12
CA LYS A 98 -7.14 17.88 -0.19
C LYS A 98 -7.43 18.43 -1.59
N ARG A 99 -7.45 17.59 -2.63
CA ARG A 99 -7.59 18.00 -4.04
C ARG A 99 -9.04 18.13 -4.48
#